data_AF-A0A950BTK1-F1
#
_entry.id   AF-A0A950BTK1-F1
#
_cell.length_a   1.000
_cell.length_b   1.000
_cell.length_c   1.000
_cell.angle_alpha   90.00
_cell.angle_beta   90.00
_cell.angle_gamma   90.00
#
_symmetry.space_group_name_H-M   'P 1'
#
loop_
_entity.id
_entity.type
_entity.pdbx_description
1 polymer ?
#
loop_
_entity_poly.entity_id
_entity_poly.type
_entity_poly.pdbx_seq_one_letter_code
_entity_poly.pdbx_strand_id
1 'polypeptide(L)'
;METHPYPQRDSPPTANPEPDSKSDPEQGSPLPEKPQPRYSIAAVSKLTGISCHTLRVWERRYGFPVPERSPSGHRRYDRIQVQLLCRLSDLNRSSRQPIGELISRLSAGILEPGEHAPPANGAVDEAVRAKLVCLLIAGKSEEAEREYAGFASRFDPLGLVNQVIHPALIEAGEGWFRKSYSVYEERLITVFLRQKLVALIATVRQANTQPVHSVITGTVQGDRHEGGVLIFNLVMELRGWRVHNLGVDLPVREYVSAVQSLRPSALALSFILSRNIKKRFQELQEIQTIPVFVGGRSIVNYQSMARTHGLIPLTGPIVKSVEQLQAGYDLWGHHHPPGQ
;
A
#
# COMPACT_ATOMS: atom_id res chain seq x y z
N MET A 1 7.36 19.34 -42.55
CA MET A 1 8.82 19.53 -42.59
C MET A 1 9.09 20.79 -41.82
N GLU A 2 9.65 20.69 -40.62
CA GLU A 2 10.52 21.70 -40.00
C GLU A 2 10.95 21.14 -38.65
N THR A 3 12.24 20.83 -38.58
CA THR A 3 12.96 20.21 -37.47
C THR A 3 13.67 21.31 -36.69
N HIS A 4 13.36 21.49 -35.42
CA HIS A 4 14.16 22.34 -34.52
C HIS A 4 15.10 21.48 -33.65
N PRO A 5 16.42 21.76 -33.64
CA PRO A 5 17.41 21.00 -32.89
C PRO A 5 17.59 21.50 -31.44
N TYR A 6 17.86 20.57 -30.52
CA TYR A 6 18.27 20.83 -29.13
C TYR A 6 19.78 21.08 -29.04
N PRO A 7 20.27 21.95 -28.12
CA PRO A 7 21.70 22.22 -27.96
C PRO A 7 22.43 21.20 -27.06
N GLN A 8 23.74 21.07 -27.32
CA GLN A 8 24.71 20.16 -26.71
C GLN A 8 25.04 20.51 -25.24
N ARG A 9 25.46 19.50 -24.48
CA ARG A 9 25.89 19.59 -23.07
C ARG A 9 27.39 19.91 -22.98
N ASP A 10 27.73 20.90 -22.17
CA ASP A 10 29.09 21.13 -21.68
C ASP A 10 29.35 20.36 -20.37
N SER A 11 30.56 19.81 -20.27
CA SER A 11 31.11 19.06 -19.13
C SER A 11 31.38 19.97 -17.91
N PRO A 12 31.27 19.47 -16.67
CA PRO A 12 31.60 20.25 -15.48
C PRO A 12 33.09 20.18 -15.13
N PRO A 13 33.67 21.25 -14.51
CA PRO A 13 35.04 21.23 -14.03
C PRO A 13 35.17 20.56 -12.65
N THR A 14 36.29 19.88 -12.48
CA THR A 14 36.81 19.24 -11.27
C THR A 14 37.26 20.27 -10.22
N ALA A 15 36.84 20.10 -8.96
CA ALA A 15 37.53 20.65 -7.80
C ALA A 15 37.24 19.79 -6.55
N ASN A 16 38.30 19.20 -5.98
CA ASN A 16 38.32 18.61 -4.64
C ASN A 16 38.32 19.71 -3.57
N PRO A 17 37.82 19.40 -2.37
CA PRO A 17 38.62 19.68 -1.18
C PRO A 17 38.71 18.48 -0.20
N GLU A 18 39.84 18.46 0.51
CA GLU A 18 40.27 17.50 1.54
C GLU A 18 39.35 17.43 2.79
N PRO A 19 39.44 16.37 3.62
CA PRO A 19 38.52 16.14 4.72
C PRO A 19 39.02 16.72 6.05
N ASP A 20 38.22 17.60 6.66
CA ASP A 20 38.38 17.97 8.07
C ASP A 20 37.69 16.93 8.96
N SER A 21 38.52 16.15 9.67
CA SER A 21 38.09 15.21 10.70
C SER A 21 37.77 15.94 12.00
N LYS A 22 36.48 16.09 12.32
CA LYS A 22 36.01 16.25 13.70
C LYS A 22 34.95 15.19 13.98
N SER A 23 35.35 14.23 14.80
CA SER A 23 34.54 13.17 15.38
C SER A 23 33.54 13.75 16.38
N ASP A 24 32.25 13.74 16.01
CA ASP A 24 31.14 13.86 16.96
C ASP A 24 30.76 12.46 17.49
N PRO A 25 30.36 12.36 18.76
CA PRO A 25 30.21 11.08 19.46
C PRO A 25 28.99 10.30 18.97
N GLU A 26 29.20 8.99 18.79
CA GLU A 26 28.20 7.99 18.41
C GLU A 26 26.91 8.11 19.25
N GLN A 27 25.85 8.64 18.63
CA GLN A 27 24.49 8.45 19.11
C GLN A 27 24.11 6.99 18.84
N GLY A 28 23.88 6.26 19.93
CA GLY A 28 23.50 4.85 19.92
C GLY A 28 22.33 4.58 18.96
N SER A 29 22.49 3.52 18.19
CA SER A 29 21.44 2.94 17.34
C SER A 29 20.13 2.80 18.14
N PRO A 30 18.99 3.29 17.63
CA PRO A 30 17.72 3.07 18.32
C PRO A 30 17.44 1.56 18.36
N LEU A 31 17.12 1.07 19.55
CA LEU A 31 16.63 -0.30 19.80
C LEU A 31 15.55 -0.67 18.78
N PRO A 32 15.47 -1.91 18.29
CA PRO A 32 14.42 -2.32 17.36
C PRO A 32 13.04 -2.12 18.01
N GLU A 33 12.24 -1.21 17.45
CA GLU A 33 10.86 -0.97 17.87
C GLU A 33 10.08 -2.29 17.84
N LYS A 34 9.38 -2.62 18.94
CA LYS A 34 8.47 -3.77 18.96
C LYS A 34 7.41 -3.60 17.86
N PRO A 35 7.11 -4.63 17.06
CA PRO A 35 6.16 -4.54 15.97
C PRO A 35 4.76 -4.27 16.50
N GLN A 36 4.18 -3.14 16.12
CA GLN A 36 2.87 -2.73 16.65
C GLN A 36 1.72 -3.58 16.07
N PRO A 37 0.70 -3.93 16.89
CA PRO A 37 -0.45 -4.73 16.48
C PRO A 37 -1.44 -3.91 15.64
N ARG A 38 -1.33 -3.99 14.31
CA ARG A 38 -2.07 -3.10 13.39
C ARG A 38 -3.14 -3.80 12.54
N TYR A 39 -3.18 -5.13 12.48
CA TYR A 39 -4.13 -5.88 11.63
C TYR A 39 -5.36 -6.33 12.41
N SER A 40 -6.56 -6.13 11.86
CA SER A 40 -7.80 -6.67 12.44
C SER A 40 -7.94 -8.18 12.15
N ILE A 41 -8.73 -8.90 12.96
CA ILE A 41 -8.97 -10.34 12.70
C ILE A 41 -9.56 -10.61 11.31
N ALA A 42 -10.39 -9.70 10.81
CA ALA A 42 -10.96 -9.81 9.48
C ALA A 42 -9.90 -9.63 8.39
N ALA A 43 -9.00 -8.67 8.57
CA ALA A 43 -7.86 -8.50 7.68
C ALA A 43 -6.95 -9.72 7.68
N VAL A 44 -6.56 -10.22 8.86
CA VAL A 44 -5.76 -11.44 8.99
C VAL A 44 -6.44 -12.63 8.33
N SER A 45 -7.76 -12.73 8.44
CA SER A 45 -8.52 -13.79 7.78
C SER A 45 -8.43 -13.71 6.25
N LYS A 46 -8.48 -12.50 5.67
CA LYS A 46 -8.31 -12.29 4.24
C LYS A 46 -6.87 -12.49 3.75
N LEU A 47 -5.87 -12.07 4.55
CA LEU A 47 -4.45 -12.20 4.23
C LEU A 47 -3.97 -13.65 4.28
N THR A 48 -4.44 -14.41 5.27
CA THR A 48 -3.95 -15.78 5.52
C THR A 48 -4.84 -16.85 4.87
N GLY A 49 -6.06 -16.48 4.47
CA GLY A 49 -7.10 -17.42 4.03
C GLY A 49 -7.72 -18.23 5.18
N ILE A 50 -7.30 -18.02 6.44
CA ILE A 50 -7.84 -18.71 7.61
C ILE A 50 -9.10 -17.99 8.08
N SER A 51 -10.21 -18.71 8.35
CA SER A 51 -11.44 -18.04 8.80
C SER A 51 -11.28 -17.33 10.15
N CYS A 52 -12.00 -16.22 10.36
CA CYS A 52 -12.04 -15.53 11.66
C CYS A 52 -12.41 -16.46 12.83
N HIS A 53 -13.30 -17.44 12.56
CA HIS A 53 -13.68 -18.45 13.55
C HIS A 53 -12.49 -19.36 13.87
N THR A 54 -11.80 -19.87 12.86
CA THR A 54 -10.62 -20.73 13.00
C THR A 54 -9.50 -20.01 13.76
N LEU A 55 -9.23 -18.73 13.47
CA LEU A 55 -8.24 -17.93 14.22
C LEU A 55 -8.58 -17.85 15.72
N ARG A 56 -9.86 -17.67 16.07
CA ARG A 56 -10.31 -17.66 17.48
C ARG A 56 -10.22 -19.02 18.13
N VAL A 57 -10.43 -20.10 17.37
CA VAL A 57 -10.29 -21.48 17.87
C VAL A 57 -8.82 -21.77 18.14
N TRP A 58 -7.91 -21.37 17.25
CA TRP A 58 -6.48 -21.58 17.43
C TRP A 58 -5.95 -20.80 18.64
N GLU A 59 -6.31 -19.52 18.79
CA GLU A 59 -5.97 -18.70 19.96
C GLU A 59 -6.40 -19.39 21.27
N ARG A 60 -7.63 -19.91 21.32
CA ARG A 60 -8.16 -20.57 22.52
C ARG A 60 -7.51 -21.92 22.80
N ARG A 61 -7.28 -22.72 21.76
CA ARG A 61 -6.85 -24.13 21.89
C ARG A 61 -5.34 -24.28 22.01
N TYR A 62 -4.59 -23.44 21.32
CA TYR A 62 -3.13 -23.54 21.20
C TYR A 62 -2.41 -22.30 21.74
N GLY A 63 -3.13 -21.28 22.21
CA GLY A 63 -2.52 -20.03 22.68
C GLY A 63 -1.92 -19.18 21.56
N PHE A 64 -2.15 -19.52 20.30
CA PHE A 64 -1.61 -18.82 19.13
C PHE A 64 -2.70 -18.67 18.05
N PRO A 65 -2.85 -17.52 17.37
CA PRO A 65 -2.07 -16.29 17.53
C PRO A 65 -2.29 -15.57 18.87
N VAL A 66 -1.41 -14.64 19.23
CA VAL A 66 -1.44 -13.85 20.48
C VAL A 66 -1.81 -12.39 20.16
N PRO A 67 -3.09 -12.10 19.85
CA PRO A 67 -3.50 -10.75 19.50
C PRO A 67 -3.44 -9.82 20.70
N GLU A 68 -2.93 -8.62 20.48
CA GLU A 68 -3.13 -7.52 21.41
C GLU A 68 -4.57 -7.00 21.36
N ARG A 69 -4.99 -6.30 22.41
CA ARG A 69 -6.32 -5.71 22.49
C ARG A 69 -6.19 -4.21 22.26
N SER A 70 -6.84 -3.71 21.22
CA SER A 70 -7.07 -2.27 21.05
C SER A 70 -7.80 -1.68 22.27
N PRO A 71 -7.81 -0.35 22.48
CA PRO A 71 -8.53 0.29 23.58
C PRO A 71 -10.03 -0.09 23.66
N SER A 72 -10.64 -0.45 22.54
CA SER A 72 -12.02 -0.95 22.45
C SER A 72 -12.17 -2.46 22.72
N GLY A 73 -11.11 -3.15 23.15
CA GLY A 73 -11.11 -4.58 23.49
C GLY A 73 -10.99 -5.55 22.30
N HIS A 74 -10.79 -5.03 21.08
CA HIS A 74 -10.73 -5.86 19.87
C HIS A 74 -9.32 -6.38 19.56
N ARG A 75 -9.26 -7.59 19.01
CA ARG A 75 -8.02 -8.28 18.60
C ARG A 75 -7.29 -7.51 17.51
N ARG A 76 -6.00 -7.32 17.72
CA ARG A 76 -5.06 -6.74 16.77
C ARG A 76 -3.81 -7.61 16.69
N TYR A 77 -3.40 -7.89 15.47
CA TYR A 77 -2.25 -8.73 15.19
C TYR A 77 -1.14 -7.84 14.67
N ASP A 78 0.08 -8.07 15.12
CA ASP A 78 1.25 -7.43 14.54
C ASP A 78 1.64 -8.11 13.21
N ARG A 79 2.64 -7.53 12.53
CA ARG A 79 3.10 -8.03 11.24
C ARG A 79 3.75 -9.41 11.34
N ILE A 80 4.45 -9.71 12.44
CA ILE A 80 5.11 -11.00 12.66
C ILE A 80 4.05 -12.09 12.80
N GLN A 81 3.02 -11.86 13.61
CA GLN A 81 1.92 -12.82 13.77
C GLN A 81 1.19 -13.10 12.45
N VAL A 82 0.98 -12.07 11.62
CA VAL A 82 0.39 -12.26 10.28
C VAL A 82 1.30 -13.10 9.38
N GLN A 83 2.61 -12.83 9.36
CA GLN A 83 3.58 -13.62 8.59
C GLN A 83 3.60 -15.08 9.04
N LEU A 84 3.60 -15.32 10.34
CA LEU A 84 3.54 -16.66 10.92
C LEU A 84 2.24 -17.38 10.55
N LEU A 85 1.10 -16.70 10.61
CA LEU A 85 -0.19 -17.27 10.20
C LEU A 85 -0.23 -17.59 8.71
N CYS A 86 0.35 -16.75 7.85
CA CYS A 86 0.49 -17.06 6.41
C CYS A 86 1.35 -18.32 6.23
N ARG A 87 2.50 -18.41 6.91
CA ARG A 87 3.38 -19.58 6.83
C ARG A 87 2.72 -20.86 7.33
N LEU A 88 1.97 -20.79 8.43
CA LEU A 88 1.20 -21.91 8.95
C LEU A 88 0.10 -22.34 7.98
N SER A 89 -0.61 -21.37 7.38
CA SER A 89 -1.63 -21.63 6.35
C SER A 89 -1.04 -22.39 5.17
N ASP A 90 0.13 -21.97 4.69
CA ASP A 90 0.83 -22.60 3.57
C ASP A 90 1.32 -24.00 3.89
N LEU A 91 1.97 -24.20 5.04
CA LEU A 91 2.46 -25.50 5.47
C LEU A 91 1.29 -26.46 5.66
N ASN A 92 0.23 -26.04 6.34
CA ASN A 92 -0.98 -26.84 6.51
C ASN A 92 -1.57 -27.28 5.16
N ARG A 93 -1.57 -26.40 4.15
CA ARG A 93 -2.06 -26.74 2.80
C ARG A 93 -1.11 -27.64 2.02
N SER A 94 0.19 -27.42 2.09
CA SER A 94 1.20 -28.10 1.27
C SER A 94 1.67 -29.43 1.85
N SER A 95 1.87 -29.52 3.17
CA SER A 95 2.39 -30.72 3.84
C SER A 95 1.31 -31.62 4.47
N ARG A 96 0.04 -31.17 4.48
CA ARG A 96 -1.09 -31.83 5.18
C ARG A 96 -0.81 -32.14 6.66
N GLN A 97 0.15 -31.45 7.27
CA GLN A 97 0.49 -31.65 8.67
C GLN A 97 -0.61 -31.08 9.58
N PRO A 98 -0.94 -31.75 10.69
CA PRO A 98 -1.91 -31.23 11.64
C PRO A 98 -1.49 -29.86 12.18
N ILE A 99 -2.42 -28.91 12.19
CA ILE A 99 -2.10 -27.54 12.61
C ILE A 99 -1.54 -27.44 14.03
N GLY A 100 -1.96 -28.32 14.94
CA GLY A 100 -1.43 -28.36 16.31
C GLY A 100 0.08 -28.61 16.34
N GLU A 101 0.58 -29.51 15.49
CA GLU A 101 2.00 -29.82 15.38
C GLU A 101 2.79 -28.64 14.79
N LEU A 102 2.22 -27.98 13.77
CA LEU A 102 2.82 -26.80 13.16
C LEU A 102 2.91 -25.63 14.16
N ILE A 103 1.88 -25.42 14.98
CA ILE A 103 1.89 -24.40 16.04
C ILE A 103 2.91 -24.78 17.14
N SER A 104 3.03 -26.05 17.53
CA SER A 104 4.04 -26.48 18.50
C SER A 104 5.47 -26.25 18.00
N ARG A 105 5.74 -26.52 16.71
CA ARG A 105 7.04 -26.22 16.07
C ARG A 105 7.33 -24.73 16.03
N LEU A 106 6.29 -23.91 15.87
CA LEU A 106 6.40 -22.46 15.96
C LEU A 106 6.75 -22.00 17.37
N SER A 107 6.03 -22.50 18.38
CA SER A 107 6.32 -22.21 19.80
C SER A 107 7.72 -22.67 20.23
N ALA A 108 8.26 -23.71 19.59
CA ALA A 108 9.63 -24.19 19.82
C ALA A 108 10.73 -23.34 19.14
N GLY A 109 10.37 -22.27 18.42
CA GLY A 109 11.33 -21.42 17.70
C GLY A 109 11.94 -22.10 16.47
N ILE A 110 11.29 -23.13 15.93
CA ILE A 110 11.78 -23.87 14.75
C ILE A 110 11.20 -23.28 13.45
N LEU A 111 10.14 -22.49 13.55
CA LEU A 111 9.54 -21.75 12.43
C LEU A 111 9.79 -20.26 12.62
N GLU A 112 10.72 -19.71 11.85
CA GLU A 112 11.03 -18.28 11.87
C GLU A 112 9.96 -17.44 11.15
N PRO A 113 9.74 -16.18 11.56
CA PRO A 113 8.95 -15.22 10.80
C PRO A 113 9.55 -15.05 9.42
N GLY A 114 8.85 -15.52 8.38
CA GLY A 114 9.30 -15.28 7.02
C GLY A 114 9.29 -13.78 6.73
N GLU A 115 10.43 -13.22 6.32
CA GLU A 115 10.53 -11.89 5.70
C GLU A 115 9.64 -11.87 4.46
N HIS A 116 8.36 -11.51 4.59
CA HIS A 116 7.38 -11.45 3.49
C HIS A 116 7.69 -12.37 2.29
N ALA A 117 7.78 -13.66 2.53
CA ALA A 117 7.53 -14.60 1.44
C ALA A 117 6.01 -14.56 1.24
N PRO A 118 5.51 -14.26 0.02
CA PRO A 118 4.13 -14.54 -0.33
C PRO A 118 3.80 -16.00 -0.02
N PRO A 119 2.51 -16.40 -0.01
CA PRO A 119 2.18 -17.79 0.16
C PRO A 119 3.04 -18.68 -0.75
N ALA A 120 3.38 -19.88 -0.29
CA ALA A 120 4.11 -20.90 -1.04
C ALA A 120 3.36 -21.44 -2.30
N ASN A 121 2.74 -20.54 -3.06
CA ASN A 121 2.51 -20.63 -4.48
C ASN A 121 3.58 -19.71 -5.08
N GLY A 122 4.67 -20.27 -5.62
CA GLY A 122 5.85 -19.53 -6.07
C GLY A 122 5.54 -18.26 -6.89
N ALA A 123 6.51 -17.33 -6.90
CA ALA A 123 6.42 -16.07 -7.65
C ALA A 123 5.71 -16.28 -8.98
N VAL A 124 4.70 -15.46 -9.28
CA VAL A 124 4.03 -15.54 -10.58
C VAL A 124 5.10 -15.37 -11.66
N ASP A 125 5.31 -16.45 -12.42
CA ASP A 125 6.22 -16.45 -13.54
C ASP A 125 5.86 -15.29 -14.47
N GLU A 126 6.88 -14.55 -14.91
CA GLU A 126 6.76 -13.46 -15.87
C GLU A 126 5.92 -13.90 -17.06
N ALA A 127 6.16 -15.12 -17.57
CA ALA A 127 5.43 -15.67 -18.71
C ALA A 127 3.92 -15.79 -18.44
N VAL A 128 3.55 -16.17 -17.21
CA VAL A 128 2.16 -16.36 -16.81
C VAL A 128 1.46 -15.01 -16.62
N ARG A 129 2.15 -13.99 -16.12
CA ARG A 129 1.59 -12.63 -16.06
C ARG A 129 1.50 -11.99 -17.45
N ALA A 130 2.52 -12.18 -18.29
CA ALA A 130 2.54 -11.71 -19.68
C ALA A 130 1.37 -12.32 -20.47
N LYS A 131 1.00 -13.58 -20.21
CA LYS A 131 -0.20 -14.20 -20.80
C LYS A 131 -1.47 -13.41 -20.52
N LEU A 132 -1.71 -12.97 -19.27
CA LEU A 132 -2.87 -12.14 -18.94
C LEU A 132 -2.88 -10.84 -19.76
N VAL A 133 -1.73 -10.15 -19.83
CA VAL A 133 -1.59 -8.91 -20.60
C VAL A 133 -1.87 -9.15 -22.10
N CYS A 134 -1.29 -10.19 -22.69
CA CYS A 134 -1.54 -10.57 -24.07
C CYS A 134 -3.01 -10.87 -24.36
N LEU A 135 -3.71 -11.57 -23.45
CA LEU A 135 -5.14 -11.84 -23.60
C LEU A 135 -5.97 -10.55 -23.58
N LEU A 136 -5.62 -9.60 -22.71
CA LEU A 136 -6.30 -8.30 -22.63
C LEU A 136 -6.08 -7.47 -23.91
N ILE A 137 -4.84 -7.39 -24.40
CA ILE A 137 -4.49 -6.69 -25.64
C ILE A 137 -5.21 -7.32 -26.84
N ALA A 138 -5.30 -8.66 -26.89
CA ALA A 138 -6.01 -9.39 -27.94
C ALA A 138 -7.55 -9.31 -27.84
N GLY A 139 -8.10 -8.57 -26.87
CA GLY A 139 -9.55 -8.44 -26.67
C GLY A 139 -10.24 -9.71 -26.17
N LYS A 140 -9.48 -10.70 -25.68
CA LYS A 140 -10.00 -11.99 -25.21
C LYS A 140 -10.45 -11.90 -23.75
N SER A 141 -11.46 -11.08 -23.49
CA SER A 141 -11.88 -10.73 -22.13
C SER A 141 -12.27 -11.95 -21.28
N GLU A 142 -12.98 -12.94 -21.83
CA GLU A 142 -13.36 -14.14 -21.08
C GLU A 142 -12.16 -15.02 -20.69
N GLU A 143 -11.17 -15.13 -21.58
CA GLU A 143 -9.94 -15.87 -21.28
C GLU A 143 -9.12 -15.13 -20.21
N ALA A 144 -9.04 -13.79 -20.30
CA ALA A 144 -8.39 -12.96 -19.29
C ALA A 144 -9.07 -13.06 -17.92
N GLU A 145 -10.41 -13.13 -17.87
CA GLU A 145 -11.16 -13.37 -16.63
C GLU A 145 -10.81 -14.71 -15.99
N ARG A 146 -10.75 -15.79 -16.79
CA ARG A 146 -10.36 -17.12 -16.29
C ARG A 146 -8.94 -17.14 -15.78
N GLU A 147 -8.01 -16.50 -16.49
CA GLU A 147 -6.61 -16.38 -16.07
C GLU A 147 -6.50 -15.60 -14.75
N TYR A 148 -7.20 -14.47 -14.65
CA TYR A 148 -7.26 -13.69 -13.42
C TYR A 148 -7.86 -14.46 -12.24
N ALA A 149 -8.95 -15.20 -12.46
CA ALA A 149 -9.56 -16.05 -11.44
C ALA A 149 -8.59 -17.14 -10.95
N GLY A 150 -7.77 -17.68 -11.85
CA GLY A 150 -6.64 -18.56 -11.52
C GLY A 150 -5.69 -17.93 -10.51
N PHE A 151 -5.28 -16.67 -10.72
CA PHE A 151 -4.47 -15.94 -9.73
C PHE A 151 -5.23 -15.68 -8.43
N ALA A 152 -6.48 -15.22 -8.51
CA ALA A 152 -7.28 -14.87 -7.33
C ALA A 152 -7.56 -16.07 -6.42
N SER A 153 -7.60 -17.29 -6.96
CA SER A 153 -7.71 -18.51 -6.17
C SER A 153 -6.42 -18.93 -5.45
N ARG A 154 -5.26 -18.45 -5.94
CA ARG A 154 -3.93 -18.84 -5.45
C ARG A 154 -3.32 -17.83 -4.49
N PHE A 155 -3.68 -16.55 -4.62
CA PHE A 155 -3.08 -15.46 -3.87
C PHE A 155 -4.09 -14.77 -2.97
N ASP A 156 -3.61 -14.32 -1.81
CA ASP A 156 -4.33 -13.37 -0.97
C ASP A 156 -4.40 -11.99 -1.66
N PRO A 157 -5.21 -11.03 -1.15
CA PRO A 157 -5.35 -9.73 -1.78
C PRO A 157 -4.03 -8.97 -1.98
N LEU A 158 -3.08 -9.05 -1.04
CA LEU A 158 -1.78 -8.41 -1.18
C LEU A 158 -0.89 -9.13 -2.19
N GLY A 159 -0.86 -10.47 -2.18
CA GLY A 159 -0.15 -11.26 -3.17
C GLY A 159 -0.65 -10.98 -4.59
N LEU A 160 -1.96 -10.90 -4.78
CA LEU A 160 -2.58 -10.60 -6.07
C LEU A 160 -2.22 -9.20 -6.57
N VAL A 161 -2.18 -8.22 -5.67
CA VAL A 161 -1.72 -6.88 -6.02
C VAL A 161 -0.23 -6.87 -6.37
N ASN A 162 0.62 -7.42 -5.51
CA ASN A 162 2.07 -7.31 -5.65
C ASN A 162 2.62 -8.13 -6.82
N GLN A 163 2.01 -9.29 -7.13
CA GLN A 163 2.53 -10.22 -8.13
C GLN A 163 1.84 -10.12 -9.49
N VAL A 164 0.62 -9.57 -9.54
CA VAL A 164 -0.18 -9.52 -10.78
C VAL A 164 -0.59 -8.10 -11.12
N ILE A 165 -1.42 -7.47 -10.30
CA ILE A 165 -2.07 -6.20 -10.66
C ILE A 165 -1.05 -5.07 -10.81
N HIS A 166 -0.21 -4.85 -9.81
CA HIS A 166 0.75 -3.75 -9.82
C HIS A 166 1.80 -3.89 -10.94
N PRO A 167 2.47 -5.05 -11.12
CA PRO A 167 3.38 -5.22 -12.24
C PRO A 167 2.69 -5.09 -13.62
N ALA A 168 1.46 -5.58 -13.78
CA ALA A 168 0.74 -5.44 -15.05
C ALA A 168 0.32 -4.00 -15.35
N LEU A 169 -0.01 -3.19 -14.33
CA LEU A 169 -0.24 -1.75 -14.49
C LEU A 169 1.04 -1.00 -14.88
N ILE A 170 2.19 -1.39 -14.32
CA ILE A 170 3.50 -0.84 -14.72
C ILE A 170 3.78 -1.18 -16.18
N GLU A 171 3.63 -2.45 -16.55
CA GLU A 171 3.84 -2.93 -17.93
C GLU A 171 2.93 -2.20 -18.93
N ALA A 172 1.64 -1.98 -18.61
CA ALA A 172 0.73 -1.22 -19.47
C ALA A 172 1.24 0.21 -19.73
N GLY A 173 1.69 0.89 -18.67
CA GLY A 173 2.23 2.25 -18.76
C GLY A 173 3.57 2.31 -19.50
N GLU A 174 4.48 1.37 -19.23
CA GLU A 174 5.78 1.30 -19.88
C GLU A 174 5.66 0.92 -21.37
N GLY A 175 4.81 -0.05 -21.69
CA GLY A 175 4.56 -0.46 -23.08
C GLY A 175 3.93 0.67 -23.89
N TRP A 176 3.01 1.44 -23.32
CA TRP A 176 2.51 2.67 -23.96
C TRP A 176 3.60 3.71 -24.15
N PHE A 177 4.40 3.98 -23.11
CA PHE A 177 5.48 4.97 -23.15
C PHE A 177 6.54 4.62 -24.20
N ARG A 178 6.87 3.33 -24.36
CA ARG A 178 7.79 2.80 -25.38
C ARG A 178 7.16 2.68 -26.77
N LYS A 179 5.88 3.03 -26.94
CA LYS A 179 5.07 2.86 -28.16
C LYS A 179 4.91 1.40 -28.63
N SER A 180 5.11 0.45 -27.73
CA SER A 180 4.80 -0.97 -27.95
C SER A 180 3.31 -1.25 -27.85
N TYR A 181 2.59 -0.44 -27.07
CA TYR A 181 1.13 -0.45 -26.98
C TYR A 181 0.57 0.87 -27.48
N SER A 182 -0.50 0.78 -28.26
CA SER A 182 -1.38 1.90 -28.53
C SER A 182 -2.16 2.29 -27.26
N VAL A 183 -2.81 3.46 -27.31
CA VAL A 183 -3.59 3.97 -26.19
C VAL A 183 -4.76 3.04 -25.83
N TYR A 184 -5.40 2.41 -26.81
CA TYR A 184 -6.55 1.55 -26.53
C TYR A 184 -6.12 0.24 -25.85
N GLU A 185 -4.94 -0.30 -26.18
CA GLU A 185 -4.38 -1.51 -25.56
C GLU A 185 -4.00 -1.27 -24.10
N GLU A 186 -3.33 -0.15 -23.80
CA GLU A 186 -3.12 0.29 -22.42
C GLU A 186 -4.44 0.38 -21.67
N ARG A 187 -5.47 0.96 -22.31
CA ARG A 187 -6.78 1.16 -21.69
C ARG A 187 -7.48 -0.16 -21.38
N LEU A 188 -7.38 -1.16 -22.25
CA LEU A 188 -7.93 -2.51 -22.01
C LEU A 188 -7.32 -3.13 -20.75
N ILE A 189 -5.99 -3.00 -20.58
CA ILE A 189 -5.29 -3.52 -19.40
C ILE A 189 -5.70 -2.75 -18.14
N THR A 190 -5.57 -1.43 -18.18
CA THR A 190 -5.82 -0.57 -17.00
C THR A 190 -7.27 -0.65 -16.53
N VAL A 191 -8.25 -0.62 -17.44
CA VAL A 191 -9.69 -0.73 -17.07
C VAL A 191 -9.99 -2.08 -16.44
N PHE A 192 -9.49 -3.18 -17.02
CA PHE A 192 -9.69 -4.51 -16.46
C PHE A 192 -9.12 -4.62 -15.05
N LEU A 193 -7.84 -4.27 -14.88
CA LEU A 193 -7.15 -4.36 -13.58
C LEU A 193 -7.77 -3.45 -12.52
N ARG A 194 -8.21 -2.25 -12.92
CA ARG A 194 -8.95 -1.34 -12.05
C ARG A 194 -10.24 -1.96 -11.54
N GLN A 195 -11.05 -2.59 -12.41
CA GLN A 195 -12.29 -3.28 -11.99
C GLN A 195 -11.99 -4.35 -10.94
N LYS A 196 -10.93 -5.12 -11.13
CA LYS A 196 -10.49 -6.15 -10.18
C LYS A 196 -10.07 -5.56 -8.84
N LEU A 197 -9.32 -4.47 -8.86
CA LEU A 197 -8.87 -3.81 -7.65
C LEU A 197 -10.03 -3.21 -6.86
N VAL A 198 -11.02 -2.59 -7.53
CA VAL A 198 -12.24 -2.09 -6.89
C VAL A 198 -13.04 -3.22 -6.23
N ALA A 199 -13.17 -4.37 -6.89
CA ALA A 199 -13.85 -5.55 -6.34
C ALA A 199 -13.13 -6.11 -5.09
N LEU A 200 -11.78 -6.15 -5.11
CA LEU A 200 -10.98 -6.52 -3.96
C LEU A 200 -11.18 -5.55 -2.79
N ILE A 201 -11.13 -4.24 -3.05
CA ILE A 201 -11.36 -3.21 -2.03
C ILE A 201 -12.75 -3.37 -1.42
N ALA A 202 -13.80 -3.55 -2.23
CA ALA A 202 -15.15 -3.76 -1.74
C ALA A 202 -15.25 -4.98 -0.81
N THR A 203 -14.60 -6.09 -1.19
CA THR A 203 -14.56 -7.32 -0.39
C THR A 203 -13.84 -7.12 0.95
N VAL A 204 -12.69 -6.44 0.94
CA VAL A 204 -11.94 -6.15 2.17
C VAL A 204 -12.71 -5.16 3.06
N ARG A 205 -13.30 -4.13 2.46
CA ARG A 205 -14.09 -3.11 3.16
C ARG A 205 -15.28 -3.71 3.91
N GLN A 206 -15.99 -4.66 3.27
CA GLN A 206 -17.09 -5.40 3.90
C GLN A 206 -16.61 -6.26 5.08
N ALA A 207 -15.42 -6.85 4.96
CA ALA A 207 -14.82 -7.61 6.06
C ALA A 207 -14.32 -6.69 7.20
N ASN A 208 -13.92 -5.46 6.89
CA ASN A 208 -13.49 -4.45 7.86
C ASN A 208 -14.70 -3.82 8.58
N THR A 209 -15.37 -4.57 9.46
CA THR A 209 -16.62 -4.16 10.09
C THR A 209 -16.47 -3.13 11.23
N GLN A 210 -15.26 -2.98 11.78
CA GLN A 210 -14.99 -2.12 12.95
C GLN A 210 -13.68 -1.33 12.77
N PRO A 211 -13.67 -0.35 11.86
CA PRO A 211 -12.51 0.51 11.65
C PRO A 211 -12.31 1.44 12.87
N VAL A 212 -11.04 1.69 13.23
CA VAL A 212 -10.69 2.57 14.38
C VAL A 212 -10.41 4.01 13.92
N HIS A 213 -9.90 4.15 12.70
CA HIS A 213 -9.57 5.42 12.07
C HIS A 213 -10.18 5.48 10.68
N SER A 214 -10.32 6.68 10.14
CA SER A 214 -10.75 6.89 8.77
C SER A 214 -9.78 7.79 8.02
N VAL A 215 -9.64 7.58 6.72
CA VAL A 215 -8.79 8.37 5.83
C VAL A 215 -9.57 8.78 4.59
N ILE A 216 -9.44 10.04 4.19
CA ILE A 216 -9.87 10.49 2.87
C ILE A 216 -8.72 10.28 1.89
N THR A 217 -9.01 9.70 0.72
CA THR A 217 -8.01 9.48 -0.33
C THR A 217 -8.49 9.97 -1.68
N GLY A 218 -7.55 10.28 -2.57
CA GLY A 218 -7.84 10.69 -3.95
C GLY A 218 -6.64 11.30 -4.65
N THR A 219 -6.87 11.84 -5.84
CA THR A 219 -5.86 12.64 -6.58
C THR A 219 -6.30 14.10 -6.72
N VAL A 220 -5.34 14.98 -6.96
CA VAL A 220 -5.60 16.41 -7.16
C VAL A 220 -6.01 16.73 -8.60
N GLN A 221 -6.70 17.86 -8.77
CA GLN A 221 -7.11 18.38 -10.08
C GLN A 221 -5.92 18.43 -11.07
N GLY A 222 -6.14 17.83 -12.23
CA GLY A 222 -5.18 17.62 -13.31
C GLY A 222 -4.50 16.25 -13.29
N ASP A 223 -4.68 15.45 -12.23
CA ASP A 223 -4.10 14.12 -12.11
C ASP A 223 -5.18 13.04 -12.12
N ARG A 224 -5.11 12.10 -13.08
CA ARG A 224 -6.09 11.03 -13.28
C ARG A 224 -5.54 9.63 -12.99
N HIS A 225 -4.33 9.53 -12.44
CA HIS A 225 -3.67 8.25 -12.20
C HIS A 225 -4.17 7.62 -10.90
N GLU A 226 -5.19 6.76 -11.00
CA GLU A 226 -5.86 6.16 -9.83
C GLU A 226 -5.17 4.89 -9.29
N GLY A 227 -4.33 4.22 -10.07
CA GLY A 227 -3.83 2.87 -9.73
C GLY A 227 -3.15 2.80 -8.37
N GLY A 228 -2.24 3.73 -8.09
CA GLY A 228 -1.55 3.81 -6.79
C GLY A 228 -2.50 4.13 -5.62
N VAL A 229 -3.48 5.01 -5.84
CA VAL A 229 -4.51 5.34 -4.83
C VAL A 229 -5.37 4.13 -4.50
N LEU A 230 -5.82 3.38 -5.51
CA LEU A 230 -6.64 2.19 -5.28
C LEU A 230 -5.87 1.10 -4.53
N ILE A 231 -4.58 0.88 -4.86
CA ILE A 231 -3.75 -0.07 -4.11
C ILE A 231 -3.56 0.42 -2.67
N PHE A 232 -3.30 1.72 -2.47
CA PHE A 232 -3.20 2.32 -1.14
C PHE A 232 -4.49 2.11 -0.33
N ASN A 233 -5.66 2.32 -0.94
CA ASN A 233 -6.96 2.11 -0.32
C ASN A 233 -7.16 0.66 0.15
N LEU A 234 -6.77 -0.32 -0.67
CA LEU A 234 -6.83 -1.72 -0.30
C LEU A 234 -5.98 -1.99 0.95
N VAL A 235 -4.74 -1.51 0.96
CA VAL A 235 -3.81 -1.73 2.07
C VAL A 235 -4.32 -1.04 3.35
N MET A 236 -4.89 0.17 3.25
CA MET A 236 -5.50 0.85 4.39
C MET A 236 -6.69 0.09 4.99
N GLU A 237 -7.60 -0.41 4.16
CA GLU A 237 -8.73 -1.24 4.63
C GLU A 237 -8.24 -2.56 5.27
N LEU A 238 -7.20 -3.19 4.70
CA LEU A 238 -6.53 -4.34 5.32
C LEU A 238 -5.85 -3.99 6.65
N ARG A 239 -5.46 -2.74 6.86
CA ARG A 239 -4.88 -2.25 8.11
C ARG A 239 -5.94 -1.72 9.07
N GLY A 240 -7.23 -1.98 8.82
CA GLY A 240 -8.33 -1.63 9.72
C GLY A 240 -8.73 -0.16 9.71
N TRP A 241 -8.31 0.61 8.69
CA TRP A 241 -8.77 1.98 8.46
C TRP A 241 -9.99 1.98 7.55
N ARG A 242 -10.95 2.88 7.79
CA ARG A 242 -12.03 3.14 6.83
C ARG A 242 -11.54 4.11 5.77
N VAL A 243 -11.69 3.75 4.50
CA VAL A 243 -11.28 4.62 3.40
C VAL A 243 -12.48 5.31 2.74
N HIS A 244 -12.40 6.64 2.68
CA HIS A 244 -13.29 7.51 1.92
C HIS A 244 -12.56 7.99 0.65
N ASN A 245 -12.61 7.17 -0.41
CA ASN A 245 -11.97 7.50 -1.68
C ASN A 245 -12.86 8.46 -2.49
N LEU A 246 -12.39 9.68 -2.75
CA LEU A 246 -13.10 10.69 -3.54
C LEU A 246 -12.81 10.61 -5.05
N GLY A 247 -12.00 9.63 -5.46
CA GLY A 247 -11.68 9.39 -6.87
C GLY A 247 -10.51 10.25 -7.34
N VAL A 248 -10.62 10.75 -8.58
CA VAL A 248 -9.53 11.44 -9.26
C VAL A 248 -9.92 12.84 -9.73
N ASP A 249 -8.91 13.65 -10.04
CA ASP A 249 -9.07 14.95 -10.70
C ASP A 249 -9.90 15.95 -9.88
N LEU A 250 -9.74 15.92 -8.55
CA LEU A 250 -10.56 16.74 -7.64
C LEU A 250 -9.80 17.99 -7.16
N PRO A 251 -10.41 19.20 -7.24
CA PRO A 251 -9.80 20.42 -6.69
C PRO A 251 -9.58 20.35 -5.18
N VAL A 252 -8.52 21.00 -4.66
CA VAL A 252 -8.15 20.95 -3.22
C VAL A 252 -9.29 21.41 -2.31
N ARG A 253 -10.04 22.45 -2.70
CA ARG A 253 -11.18 22.98 -1.94
C ARG A 253 -12.24 21.91 -1.59
N GLU A 254 -12.45 20.91 -2.45
CA GLU A 254 -13.43 19.85 -2.19
C GLU A 254 -12.95 18.92 -1.08
N TYR A 255 -11.62 18.72 -0.96
CA TYR A 255 -11.04 18.01 0.17
C TYR A 255 -11.19 18.79 1.48
N VAL A 256 -11.10 20.13 1.45
CA VAL A 256 -11.38 20.98 2.63
C VAL A 256 -12.81 20.73 3.10
N SER A 257 -13.80 20.81 2.21
CA SER A 257 -15.20 20.53 2.52
C SER A 257 -15.43 19.10 3.02
N ALA A 258 -14.78 18.11 2.39
CA ALA A 258 -14.90 16.72 2.80
C ALA A 258 -14.29 16.45 4.18
N VAL A 259 -13.16 17.09 4.51
CA VAL A 259 -12.53 16.99 5.85
C VAL A 259 -13.45 17.59 6.91
N GLN A 260 -14.05 18.76 6.65
CA GLN A 260 -15.00 19.38 7.56
C GLN A 260 -16.25 18.53 7.79
N SER A 261 -16.79 17.92 6.73
CA SER A 261 -18.01 17.12 6.79
C SER A 261 -17.82 15.72 7.36
N LEU A 262 -16.76 15.01 6.97
CA LEU A 262 -16.54 13.61 7.33
C LEU A 262 -15.66 13.45 8.57
N ARG A 263 -14.95 14.51 8.98
CA ARG A 263 -14.01 14.54 10.12
C ARG A 263 -13.09 13.30 10.16
N PRO A 264 -12.36 13.02 9.08
CA PRO A 264 -11.51 11.84 9.03
C PRO A 264 -10.33 11.97 9.99
N SER A 265 -9.66 10.86 10.27
CA SER A 265 -8.41 10.87 11.05
C SER A 265 -7.22 11.42 10.25
N ALA A 266 -7.24 11.29 8.92
CA ALA A 266 -6.18 11.78 8.03
C ALA A 266 -6.69 12.07 6.62
N LEU A 267 -5.93 12.87 5.88
CA LEU A 267 -6.07 13.06 4.42
C LEU A 267 -4.82 12.52 3.73
N ALA A 268 -4.97 11.68 2.70
CA ALA A 268 -3.84 11.16 1.93
C ALA A 268 -4.07 11.31 0.43
N LEU A 269 -3.28 12.19 -0.21
CA LEU A 269 -3.44 12.54 -1.62
C LEU A 269 -2.29 12.00 -2.47
N SER A 270 -2.62 11.51 -3.66
CA SER A 270 -1.62 11.08 -4.64
C SER A 270 -1.34 12.16 -5.68
N PHE A 271 -0.05 12.39 -5.90
CA PHE A 271 0.55 13.27 -6.89
C PHE A 271 1.48 12.42 -7.77
N ILE A 272 0.96 11.95 -8.91
CA ILE A 272 1.74 11.33 -9.96
C ILE A 272 2.32 12.41 -10.87
N LEU A 273 1.52 13.43 -11.21
CA LEU A 273 1.95 14.59 -12.00
C LEU A 273 2.34 15.77 -11.10
N SER A 274 3.36 16.53 -11.52
CA SER A 274 3.88 17.69 -10.77
C SER A 274 3.28 19.03 -11.21
N ARG A 275 2.29 19.02 -12.10
CA ARG A 275 1.70 20.23 -12.67
C ARG A 275 1.00 21.05 -11.58
N ASN A 276 1.35 22.32 -11.45
CA ASN A 276 0.84 23.24 -10.41
C ASN A 276 1.05 22.74 -8.96
N ILE A 277 2.01 21.85 -8.70
CA ILE A 277 2.19 21.21 -7.39
C ILE A 277 2.40 22.21 -6.25
N LYS A 278 3.17 23.29 -6.47
CA LYS A 278 3.39 24.36 -5.48
C LYS A 278 2.07 25.02 -5.07
N LYS A 279 1.22 25.35 -6.05
CA LYS A 279 -0.10 25.92 -5.79
C LYS A 279 -0.97 24.95 -4.98
N ARG A 280 -0.97 23.66 -5.34
CA ARG A 280 -1.73 22.63 -4.59
C ARG A 280 -1.25 22.48 -3.16
N PHE A 281 0.06 22.56 -2.92
CA PHE A 281 0.59 22.50 -1.55
C PHE A 281 0.16 23.71 -0.73
N GLN A 282 0.15 24.92 -1.32
CA GLN A 282 -0.38 26.11 -0.67
C GLN A 282 -1.87 25.98 -0.32
N GLU A 283 -2.69 25.49 -1.25
CA GLU A 283 -4.12 25.23 -1.00
C GLU A 283 -4.32 24.19 0.14
N LEU A 284 -3.46 23.18 0.24
CA LEU A 284 -3.56 22.15 1.29
C LEU A 284 -3.17 22.64 2.69
N GLN A 285 -2.45 23.77 2.81
CA GLN A 285 -2.11 24.38 4.11
C GLN A 285 -3.33 24.86 4.89
N GLU A 286 -4.46 25.06 4.22
CA GLU A 286 -5.73 25.40 4.86
C GLU A 286 -6.24 24.27 5.77
N ILE A 287 -5.79 23.03 5.56
CA ILE A 287 -6.19 21.86 6.34
C ILE A 287 -5.13 21.61 7.43
N GLN A 288 -5.35 22.19 8.61
CA GLN A 288 -4.45 22.02 9.77
C GLN A 288 -5.04 21.14 10.88
N THR A 289 -6.34 20.85 10.81
CA THR A 289 -7.07 20.10 11.84
C THR A 289 -6.75 18.61 11.87
N ILE A 290 -6.09 18.10 10.83
CA ILE A 290 -5.72 16.68 10.67
C ILE A 290 -4.39 16.60 9.91
N PRO A 291 -3.63 15.49 10.04
CA PRO A 291 -2.42 15.31 9.24
C PRO A 291 -2.76 15.10 7.76
N VAL A 292 -2.05 15.85 6.90
CA VAL A 292 -2.17 15.77 5.43
C VAL A 292 -0.94 15.07 4.86
N PHE A 293 -1.16 13.88 4.32
CA PHE A 293 -0.15 13.06 3.68
C PHE A 293 -0.18 13.25 2.16
N VAL A 294 0.99 13.34 1.55
CA VAL A 294 1.14 13.42 0.09
C VAL A 294 2.07 12.31 -0.40
N GLY A 295 1.61 11.52 -1.35
CA GLY A 295 2.38 10.43 -1.95
C GLY A 295 2.35 10.46 -3.47
N GLY A 296 2.94 9.46 -4.12
CA GLY A 296 3.02 9.36 -5.57
C GLY A 296 4.36 9.80 -6.14
N ARG A 297 4.59 9.45 -7.42
CA ARG A 297 5.92 9.54 -8.06
C ARG A 297 6.49 10.95 -8.06
N SER A 298 5.65 11.98 -8.18
CA SER A 298 6.15 13.36 -8.15
C SER A 298 6.69 13.75 -6.78
N ILE A 299 6.11 13.25 -5.68
CA ILE A 299 6.53 13.63 -4.32
C ILE A 299 7.99 13.30 -4.03
N VAL A 300 8.56 12.28 -4.67
CA VAL A 300 9.99 11.92 -4.54
C VAL A 300 10.90 13.15 -4.71
N ASN A 301 10.60 14.02 -5.67
CA ASN A 301 11.38 15.21 -5.99
C ASN A 301 10.93 16.49 -5.24
N TYR A 302 9.82 16.43 -4.50
CA TYR A 302 9.20 17.60 -3.85
C TYR A 302 9.02 17.41 -2.33
N GLN A 303 9.70 16.44 -1.71
CA GLN A 303 9.55 16.14 -0.28
C GLN A 303 9.87 17.35 0.62
N SER A 304 10.97 18.06 0.36
CA SER A 304 11.35 19.22 1.15
C SER A 304 10.33 20.34 1.04
N MET A 305 9.78 20.57 -0.15
CA MET A 305 8.72 21.56 -0.37
C MET A 305 7.40 21.14 0.27
N ALA A 306 7.06 19.85 0.26
CA ALA A 306 5.88 19.35 0.98
C ALA A 306 5.99 19.65 2.48
N ARG A 307 7.15 19.35 3.08
CA ARG A 307 7.43 19.62 4.51
C ARG A 307 7.36 21.10 4.86
N THR A 308 7.87 21.99 4.01
CA THR A 308 7.78 23.45 4.26
C THR A 308 6.35 23.96 4.22
N HIS A 309 5.42 23.21 3.62
CA HIS A 309 3.99 23.49 3.63
C HIS A 309 3.23 22.67 4.69
N GLY A 310 3.91 22.07 5.68
CA GLY A 310 3.27 21.30 6.75
C GLY A 310 2.67 19.96 6.29
N LEU A 311 2.99 19.51 5.07
CA LEU A 311 2.52 18.25 4.51
C LEU A 311 3.50 17.12 4.85
N ILE A 312 2.99 15.91 5.01
CA ILE A 312 3.78 14.72 5.36
C ILE A 312 4.03 13.89 4.10
N PRO A 313 5.25 13.92 3.51
CA PRO A 313 5.53 13.15 2.30
C PRO A 313 5.65 11.65 2.61
N LEU A 314 4.94 10.84 1.82
CA LEU A 314 5.03 9.39 1.80
C LEU A 314 5.97 8.95 0.67
N THR A 315 6.91 8.05 0.96
CA THR A 315 7.93 7.61 0.00
C THR A 315 8.09 6.09 -0.04
N GLY A 316 8.55 5.60 -1.18
CA GLY A 316 8.79 4.18 -1.41
C GLY A 316 7.53 3.39 -1.79
N PRO A 317 7.57 2.05 -1.65
CA PRO A 317 6.45 1.18 -2.01
C PRO A 317 5.19 1.47 -1.17
N ILE A 318 4.02 1.19 -1.72
CA ILE A 318 2.73 1.54 -1.10
C ILE A 318 2.55 0.96 0.30
N VAL A 319 3.00 -0.28 0.54
CA VAL A 319 2.95 -0.89 1.88
C VAL A 319 3.74 -0.06 2.90
N LYS A 320 4.92 0.42 2.52
CA LYS A 320 5.75 1.31 3.35
C LYS A 320 5.10 2.68 3.52
N SER A 321 4.46 3.22 2.48
CA SER A 321 3.71 4.48 2.57
C SER A 321 2.55 4.39 3.56
N VAL A 322 1.84 3.25 3.63
CA VAL A 322 0.81 3.03 4.64
C VAL A 322 1.41 2.95 6.05
N GLU A 323 2.54 2.27 6.23
CA GLU A 323 3.23 2.21 7.52
C GLU A 323 3.69 3.59 8.00
N GLN A 324 4.23 4.41 7.09
CA GLN A 324 4.58 5.81 7.33
C GLN A 324 3.36 6.65 7.69
N LEU A 325 2.22 6.47 7.02
CA LEU A 325 0.99 7.18 7.36
C LEU A 325 0.54 6.85 8.78
N GLN A 326 0.49 5.56 9.13
CA GLN A 326 0.07 5.13 10.46
C GLN A 326 0.98 5.69 11.54
N ALA A 327 2.30 5.58 11.38
CA ALA A 327 3.27 6.14 12.31
C ALA A 327 3.16 7.67 12.40
N GLY A 328 2.97 8.35 11.26
CA GLY A 328 2.81 9.80 11.21
C GLY A 328 1.52 10.28 11.89
N TYR A 329 0.44 9.50 11.79
CA TYR A 329 -0.82 9.79 12.49
C TYR A 329 -0.66 9.66 14.02
N ASP A 330 -0.03 8.59 14.49
CA ASP A 330 0.22 8.37 15.91
C ASP A 330 1.06 9.52 16.51
N LEU A 331 2.15 9.91 15.82
CA LEU A 331 2.99 11.05 16.20
C LEU A 331 2.23 12.38 16.19
N TRP A 332 1.38 12.61 15.18
CA TRP A 332 0.61 13.84 15.08
C TRP A 332 -0.35 14.01 16.26
N GLY A 333 -1.02 12.91 16.67
CA GLY A 333 -1.91 12.90 17.83
C GLY A 333 -1.22 13.19 19.16
N HIS A 334 0.06 12.82 19.31
CA HIS A 334 0.86 13.19 20.49
C HIS A 334 1.17 14.69 20.55
N HIS A 335 1.37 15.34 19.41
CA HIS A 335 1.66 16.77 19.34
C HIS A 335 0.41 17.66 19.34
N HIS A 336 -0.77 17.10 19.02
CA HIS A 336 -2.05 17.81 18.95
C HIS A 336 -3.14 17.03 19.72
N PRO A 337 -3.09 17.01 21.06
CA PRO A 337 -4.10 16.31 21.85
C PRO A 337 -5.49 16.91 21.60
N PRO A 338 -6.55 16.09 21.57
CA PRO A 338 -7.90 16.59 21.31
C PRO A 338 -8.34 17.54 22.44
N GLY A 339 -8.43 18.85 22.14
CA GLY A 339 -8.91 19.85 23.08
C GLY A 339 -8.21 21.22 23.10
N GLN A 340 -7.56 21.66 22.01
CA GLN A 340 -7.14 23.06 21.84
C GLN A 340 -7.95 23.75 20.75
#